data_AF-A0AAV0TFH3-F1
#
_entry.id   AF-A0AAV0TFH3-F1
#
_cell.length_a   1.000
_cell.length_b   1.000
_cell.length_c   1.000
_cell.angle_alpha   90.00
_cell.angle_beta   90.00
_cell.angle_gamma   90.00
#
_symmetry.space_group_name_H-M   'P 1'
#
loop_
_entity.id
_entity.type
_entity.pdbx_description
1 polymer ?
#
loop_
_entity_poly.entity_id
_entity_poly.type
_entity_poly.pdbx_seq_one_letter_code
_entity_poly.pdbx_strand_id
1 'polypeptide(L)'
;MSLLKLPVVLLLQATPLTDTREIELQRTFTEHEVSEVYKAIRKQTGSLGGNAAGGAIYGEITQASFQRVVDYLKDNCELTKTSCFVDVGSGLGKPNFHVSVDPGVQVSYGIELEELRWHLSLHNLRSVLSLESQHHKPLSTVFTVGDITTAHVRTIFTRKYFVSFHSPRKVVDVYGFSVEIIGRVATSMAGSSEGHQCYFYRRVVATDEESEPESEQVAVKMSPPNNADCPLLSADPLFSRGIGLLKGGRDSMLLWIDNFFSQVNAGRTRRQKRELRERPMDSYYPTVKSYVVATSSSSPQQSESRKTTRSTKRKDQPSTTVN
;
A
#
# COMPACT_ATOMS: atom_id res chain seq x y z
N MET A 1 -1.99 45.09 61.08
CA MET A 1 -1.52 44.84 59.71
C MET A 1 -1.43 43.35 59.49
N SER A 2 -2.31 42.79 58.66
CA SER A 2 -2.38 41.36 58.35
C SER A 2 -1.41 41.05 57.21
N LEU A 3 -0.40 40.20 57.47
CA LEU A 3 0.53 39.69 56.46
C LEU A 3 -0.15 38.52 55.73
N LEU A 4 -0.72 38.82 54.55
CA LEU A 4 -1.18 37.83 53.58
C LEU A 4 0.05 37.06 53.04
N LYS A 5 0.20 35.80 53.46
CA LYS A 5 1.12 34.85 52.83
C LYS A 5 0.55 34.44 51.47
N LEU A 6 1.22 34.84 50.39
CA LEU A 6 0.95 34.32 49.05
C LEU A 6 1.38 32.84 48.97
N PRO A 7 0.62 31.98 48.26
CA PRO A 7 0.98 30.58 48.10
C PRO A 7 2.22 30.43 47.23
N VAL A 8 3.15 29.61 47.69
CA VAL A 8 4.33 29.17 46.94
C VAL A 8 3.82 28.35 45.75
N VAL A 9 3.85 28.94 44.56
CA VAL A 9 3.62 28.22 43.31
C VAL A 9 4.85 27.35 43.07
N LEU A 10 4.73 26.05 43.37
CA LEU A 10 5.68 25.03 42.96
C LEU A 10 5.66 24.94 41.43
N LEU A 11 6.54 25.69 40.78
CA LEU A 11 6.92 25.44 39.40
C LEU A 11 7.61 24.07 39.35
N LEU A 12 6.85 23.03 39.02
CA LEU A 12 7.42 21.75 38.61
C LEU A 12 8.21 22.02 37.33
N GLN A 13 9.53 22.14 37.45
CA GLN A 13 10.43 22.17 36.31
C GLN A 13 10.33 20.82 35.62
N ALA A 14 9.71 20.81 34.44
CA ALA A 14 9.67 19.63 33.59
C ALA A 14 11.11 19.21 33.28
N THR A 15 11.45 17.97 33.59
CA THR A 15 12.75 17.40 33.23
C THR A 15 12.79 17.24 31.71
N PRO A 16 13.84 17.73 31.03
CA PRO A 16 14.02 17.52 29.59
C PRO A 16 14.01 16.02 29.29
N LEU A 17 13.31 15.62 28.24
CA LEU A 17 13.36 14.24 27.75
C LEU A 17 14.78 13.97 27.22
N THR A 18 15.28 12.76 27.46
CA THR A 18 16.51 12.31 26.81
C THR A 18 16.24 12.03 25.34
N ASP A 19 17.24 12.22 24.48
CA ASP A 19 17.14 12.02 23.02
C ASP A 19 16.53 10.65 22.66
N THR A 20 16.90 9.59 23.39
CA THR A 20 16.35 8.24 23.19
C THR A 20 14.85 8.16 23.45
N ARG A 21 14.37 8.84 24.49
CA ARG A 21 12.95 8.83 24.88
C ARG A 21 12.10 9.66 23.91
N GLU A 22 12.67 10.74 23.39
CA GLU A 22 12.01 11.54 22.36
C GLU A 22 11.82 10.74 21.05
N ILE A 23 12.85 10.00 20.62
CA ILE A 23 12.77 9.09 19.46
C ILE A 23 11.70 8.01 19.67
N GLU A 24 11.67 7.38 20.85
CA GLU A 24 10.69 6.34 21.16
C GLU A 24 9.25 6.86 21.19
N LEU A 25 9.04 8.04 21.78
CA LEU A 25 7.74 8.69 21.78
C LEU A 25 7.30 9.03 20.36
N GLN A 26 8.19 9.62 19.56
CA GLN A 26 7.89 9.96 18.17
C GLN A 26 7.51 8.71 17.36
N ARG A 27 8.24 7.61 17.53
CA ARG A 27 7.91 6.32 16.90
C ARG A 27 6.51 5.84 17.31
N THR A 28 6.21 5.89 18.61
CA THR A 28 4.91 5.44 19.14
C THR A 28 3.74 6.26 18.57
N PHE A 29 3.90 7.59 18.46
CA PHE A 29 2.90 8.45 17.83
C PHE A 29 2.70 8.09 16.36
N THR A 30 3.79 7.91 15.61
CA THR A 30 3.73 7.52 14.20
C THR A 30 3.05 6.15 14.02
N GLU A 31 3.37 5.16 14.85
CA GLU A 31 2.71 3.84 14.83
C GLU A 31 1.20 3.94 15.10
N HIS A 32 0.78 4.81 16.04
CA HIS A 32 -0.62 5.05 16.32
C HIS A 32 -1.34 5.66 15.11
N GLU A 33 -0.73 6.67 14.47
CA GLU A 33 -1.30 7.31 13.29
C GLU A 33 -1.42 6.35 12.10
N VAL A 34 -0.40 5.52 11.86
CA VAL A 34 -0.48 4.45 10.85
C VAL A 34 -1.65 3.51 11.17
N SER A 35 -1.80 3.11 12.43
CA SER A 35 -2.93 2.26 12.86
C SER A 35 -4.29 2.92 12.62
N GLU A 36 -4.43 4.21 12.90
CA GLU A 36 -5.66 4.97 12.63
C GLU A 36 -6.01 5.00 11.14
N VAL A 37 -5.02 5.24 10.28
CA VAL A 37 -5.19 5.21 8.82
C VAL A 37 -5.68 3.82 8.36
N TYR A 38 -5.07 2.74 8.83
CA TYR A 38 -5.50 1.38 8.48
C TYR A 38 -6.92 1.07 9.00
N LYS A 39 -7.29 1.57 10.18
CA LYS A 39 -8.67 1.45 10.71
C LYS A 39 -9.67 2.20 9.84
N ALA A 40 -9.34 3.41 9.38
CA ALA A 40 -10.18 4.19 8.49
C ALA A 40 -10.41 3.47 7.15
N ILE A 41 -9.33 2.96 6.54
CA ILE A 41 -9.40 2.16 5.31
C ILE A 41 -10.28 0.93 5.52
N ARG A 42 -10.05 0.17 6.60
CA ARG A 42 -10.82 -1.04 6.90
C ARG A 42 -12.30 -0.75 7.15
N LYS A 43 -12.63 0.38 7.77
CA LYS A 43 -14.02 0.81 7.96
C LYS A 43 -14.71 1.12 6.62
N GLN A 44 -13.96 1.68 5.67
CA GLN A 44 -14.50 2.14 4.40
C GLN A 44 -14.60 1.03 3.35
N THR A 45 -13.60 0.14 3.28
CA THR A 45 -13.48 -0.87 2.21
C THR A 45 -13.33 -2.31 2.73
N GLY A 46 -13.33 -2.52 4.04
CA GLY A 46 -13.22 -3.84 4.65
C GLY A 46 -11.79 -4.40 4.62
N SER A 47 -11.68 -5.70 4.94
CA SER A 47 -10.46 -6.49 4.78
C SER A 47 -10.51 -7.23 3.45
N LEU A 48 -10.52 -6.50 2.33
CA LEU A 48 -10.56 -7.12 1.00
C LEU A 48 -9.17 -7.63 0.60
N GLY A 49 -8.64 -8.60 1.34
CA GLY A 49 -7.49 -9.41 0.96
C GLY A 49 -7.92 -10.86 0.83
N GLY A 50 -7.75 -11.45 -0.36
CA GLY A 50 -7.90 -12.89 -0.58
C GLY A 50 -9.05 -13.34 -1.49
N ASN A 51 -9.83 -12.44 -2.07
CA ASN A 51 -10.84 -12.86 -3.04
C ASN A 51 -10.13 -13.20 -4.36
N ALA A 52 -9.98 -14.50 -4.62
CA ALA A 52 -9.49 -15.11 -5.85
C ALA A 52 -10.40 -14.72 -7.02
N ALA A 53 -10.20 -13.50 -7.48
CA ALA A 53 -11.05 -12.79 -8.43
C ALA A 53 -10.55 -12.94 -9.88
N GLY A 54 -9.71 -13.93 -10.21
CA GLY A 54 -9.27 -14.18 -11.60
C GLY A 54 -8.41 -13.09 -12.26
N GLY A 55 -8.31 -11.88 -11.70
CA GLY A 55 -7.25 -10.90 -11.96
C GLY A 55 -5.97 -11.24 -11.19
N ALA A 56 -4.89 -10.47 -11.40
CA ALA A 56 -3.63 -10.66 -10.67
C ALA A 56 -3.91 -10.78 -9.17
N ILE A 57 -3.72 -11.99 -8.63
CA ILE A 57 -4.05 -12.38 -7.27
C ILE A 57 -3.01 -11.73 -6.36
N TYR A 58 -3.09 -10.43 -6.17
CA TYR A 58 -2.21 -9.72 -5.26
C TYR A 58 -2.83 -9.78 -3.87
N GLY A 59 -2.22 -10.60 -3.01
CA GLY A 59 -2.54 -10.57 -1.58
C GLY A 59 -2.28 -9.18 -1.03
N GLU A 60 -3.19 -8.67 -0.21
CA GLU A 60 -2.94 -7.40 0.46
C GLU A 60 -1.88 -7.61 1.54
N ILE A 61 -0.77 -6.88 1.47
CA ILE A 61 0.24 -6.95 2.52
C ILE A 61 -0.34 -6.48 3.86
N THR A 62 -0.02 -7.20 4.94
CA THR A 62 -0.45 -6.82 6.28
C THR A 62 0.28 -5.57 6.77
N GLN A 63 -0.35 -4.77 7.64
CA GLN A 63 0.27 -3.57 8.21
C GLN A 63 1.66 -3.86 8.82
N ALA A 64 1.77 -4.92 9.63
CA ALA A 64 3.03 -5.30 10.27
C ALA A 64 4.09 -5.77 9.27
N SER A 65 3.69 -6.42 8.16
CA SER A 65 4.64 -6.82 7.11
C SER A 65 5.10 -5.61 6.31
N PHE A 66 4.20 -4.68 6.00
CA PHE A 66 4.57 -3.47 5.28
C PHE A 66 5.41 -2.53 6.15
N GLN A 67 5.18 -2.46 7.46
CA GLN A 67 6.07 -1.72 8.37
C GLN A 67 7.52 -2.21 8.27
N ARG A 68 7.74 -3.53 8.24
CA ARG A 68 9.10 -4.09 8.04
C ARG A 68 9.70 -3.75 6.68
N VAL A 69 8.86 -3.60 5.65
CA VAL A 69 9.30 -3.10 4.34
C VAL A 69 9.71 -1.64 4.44
N VAL A 70 8.91 -0.79 5.10
CA VAL A 70 9.20 0.62 5.33
C VAL A 70 10.48 0.81 6.15
N ASP A 71 10.66 0.04 7.21
CA ASP A 71 11.87 0.08 8.05
C ASP A 71 13.10 -0.28 7.22
N TYR A 72 13.04 -1.35 6.42
CA TYR A 72 14.12 -1.70 5.51
C TYR A 72 14.43 -0.56 4.51
N LEU A 73 13.40 0.10 3.96
CA LEU A 73 13.56 1.22 3.04
C LEU A 73 14.19 2.45 3.69
N LYS A 74 13.84 2.75 4.95
CA LYS A 74 14.44 3.84 5.73
C LYS A 74 15.93 3.54 5.98
N ASP A 75 16.23 2.32 6.38
CA ASP A 75 17.58 1.92 6.80
C ASP A 75 18.54 1.67 5.62
N ASN A 76 18.03 1.19 4.48
CA ASN A 76 18.87 0.69 3.38
C ASN A 76 18.59 1.36 2.02
N CYS A 77 17.51 2.15 1.89
CA CYS A 77 17.08 2.71 0.61
C CYS A 77 16.80 4.22 0.66
N GLU A 78 17.32 4.92 1.68
CA GLU A 78 17.22 6.39 1.80
C GLU A 78 15.78 6.91 1.71
N LEU A 79 14.80 6.11 2.16
CA LEU A 79 13.41 6.54 2.20
C LEU A 79 13.25 7.55 3.34
N THR A 80 12.97 8.80 2.98
CA THR A 80 12.87 9.93 3.90
C THR A 80 11.66 10.80 3.56
N LYS A 81 11.47 11.87 4.34
CA LYS A 81 10.41 12.86 4.12
C LYS A 81 10.53 13.63 2.79
N THR A 82 11.70 13.66 2.18
CA THR A 82 11.92 14.30 0.87
C THR A 82 11.76 13.32 -0.29
N SER A 83 11.52 12.04 -0.01
CA SER A 83 11.37 11.02 -1.04
C SER A 83 10.04 11.15 -1.78
N CYS A 84 10.05 10.62 -3.00
CA CYS A 84 8.84 10.35 -3.77
C CYS A 84 8.67 8.83 -3.91
N PHE A 85 7.56 8.33 -3.41
CA PHE A 85 7.16 6.93 -3.46
C PHE A 85 6.14 6.70 -4.58
N VAL A 86 6.38 5.70 -5.42
CA VAL A 86 5.46 5.32 -6.51
C VAL A 86 5.05 3.87 -6.29
N ASP A 87 3.75 3.63 -6.16
CA ASP A 87 3.16 2.30 -5.98
C ASP A 87 2.46 1.86 -7.27
N VAL A 88 2.91 0.75 -7.84
CA VAL A 88 2.41 0.21 -9.11
C VAL A 88 1.48 -0.96 -8.79
N GLY A 89 0.20 -0.82 -9.15
CA GLY A 89 -0.83 -1.73 -8.66
C GLY A 89 -1.24 -1.36 -7.24
N SER A 90 -1.47 -0.07 -6.99
CA SER A 90 -1.71 0.48 -5.66
C SER A 90 -2.95 -0.09 -4.95
N GLY A 91 -3.88 -0.72 -5.68
CA GLY A 91 -5.05 -1.38 -5.13
C GLY A 91 -5.90 -0.41 -4.30
N LEU A 92 -6.01 -0.71 -3.00
CA LEU A 92 -6.75 0.13 -2.05
C LEU A 92 -5.93 1.32 -1.50
N GLY A 93 -4.65 1.42 -1.86
CA GLY A 93 -3.74 2.50 -1.47
C GLY A 93 -3.02 2.32 -0.13
N LYS A 94 -3.10 1.15 0.51
CA LYS A 94 -2.53 0.92 1.86
C LYS A 94 -1.03 1.23 1.94
N PRO A 95 -0.17 0.77 1.00
CA PRO A 95 1.24 1.16 0.99
C PRO A 95 1.43 2.67 0.88
N ASN A 96 0.68 3.32 -0.02
CA ASN A 96 0.76 4.76 -0.24
C ASN A 96 0.42 5.56 1.02
N PHE A 97 -0.69 5.24 1.69
CA PHE A 97 -1.07 5.93 2.91
C PHE A 97 -0.07 5.68 4.05
N HIS A 98 0.47 4.46 4.14
CA HIS A 98 1.46 4.13 5.16
C HIS A 98 2.70 5.01 4.99
N VAL A 99 3.30 5.07 3.79
CA VAL A 99 4.51 5.89 3.57
C VAL A 99 4.26 7.40 3.72
N SER A 100 3.02 7.84 3.50
CA SER A 100 2.59 9.22 3.72
C SER A 100 2.55 9.63 5.19
N VAL A 101 2.53 8.64 6.10
CA VAL A 101 2.60 8.84 7.56
C VAL A 101 4.00 8.49 8.08
N ASP A 102 4.56 7.35 7.67
CA ASP A 102 5.90 6.88 8.05
C ASP A 102 6.73 6.51 6.81
N PRO A 103 7.76 7.28 6.43
CA PRO A 103 8.35 8.39 7.18
C PRO A 103 7.61 9.74 7.02
N GLY A 104 6.55 9.78 6.21
CA GLY A 104 5.94 11.03 5.78
C GLY A 104 6.56 11.58 4.51
N VAL A 105 6.60 10.75 3.46
CA VAL A 105 7.19 11.10 2.16
C VAL A 105 6.55 12.34 1.55
N GLN A 106 7.33 13.09 0.75
CA GLN A 106 6.87 14.31 0.10
C GLN A 106 5.72 14.03 -0.88
N VAL A 107 5.86 12.94 -1.65
CA VAL A 107 4.85 12.49 -2.60
C VAL A 107 4.71 10.97 -2.49
N SER A 108 3.48 10.51 -2.37
CA SER A 108 3.06 9.12 -2.42
C SER A 108 2.06 8.95 -3.56
N TYR A 109 2.49 8.34 -4.65
CA TYR A 109 1.73 8.25 -5.89
C TYR A 109 1.32 6.82 -6.16
N GLY A 110 0.02 6.53 -6.19
CA GLY A 110 -0.50 5.20 -6.52
C GLY A 110 -1.04 5.16 -7.95
N ILE A 111 -0.64 4.15 -8.72
CA ILE A 111 -1.16 3.86 -10.05
C ILE A 111 -1.90 2.53 -9.98
N GLU A 112 -3.13 2.50 -10.48
CA GLU A 112 -3.95 1.30 -10.51
C GLU A 112 -4.56 1.10 -11.90
N LEU A 113 -4.48 -0.11 -12.41
CA LEU A 113 -5.02 -0.46 -13.72
C LEU A 113 -6.53 -0.68 -13.63
N GLU A 114 -7.00 -1.29 -12.54
CA GLU A 114 -8.40 -1.63 -12.36
C GLU A 114 -9.21 -0.46 -11.79
N GLU A 115 -10.13 0.05 -12.60
CA GLU A 115 -10.96 1.21 -12.27
C GLU A 115 -11.72 1.06 -10.94
N LEU A 116 -12.23 -0.14 -10.64
CA LEU A 116 -12.94 -0.38 -9.39
C LEU A 116 -12.03 -0.25 -8.17
N ARG A 117 -10.82 -0.83 -8.21
CA ARG A 117 -9.85 -0.69 -7.11
C ARG A 117 -9.39 0.76 -6.94
N TRP A 118 -9.19 1.46 -8.05
CA TRP A 118 -8.90 2.88 -8.02
C TRP A 118 -10.06 3.70 -7.39
N HIS A 119 -11.32 3.43 -7.71
CA HIS A 119 -12.44 4.08 -7.03
C HIS A 119 -12.45 3.80 -5.53
N LEU A 120 -12.13 2.58 -5.11
CA LEU A 120 -12.02 2.24 -3.69
C LEU A 120 -10.86 2.98 -3.01
N SER A 121 -9.71 3.17 -3.69
CA SER A 121 -8.61 3.98 -3.15
C SER A 121 -8.99 5.45 -3.02
N LEU A 122 -9.82 6.00 -3.92
CA LEU A 122 -10.36 7.37 -3.76
C LEU A 122 -11.34 7.49 -2.59
N HIS A 123 -12.18 6.48 -2.34
CA HIS A 123 -13.01 6.42 -1.14
C HIS A 123 -12.16 6.38 0.14
N ASN A 124 -11.09 5.58 0.13
CA ASN A 124 -10.13 5.53 1.23
C ASN A 124 -9.40 6.87 1.41
N LEU A 125 -8.97 7.51 0.32
CA LEU A 125 -8.30 8.82 0.36
C LEU A 125 -9.20 9.86 1.03
N ARG A 126 -10.47 9.94 0.62
CA ARG A 126 -11.43 10.82 1.29
C ARG A 126 -11.53 10.52 2.78
N SER A 127 -11.67 9.25 3.16
CA SER A 127 -11.81 8.85 4.57
C SER A 127 -10.56 9.16 5.40
N VAL A 128 -9.37 8.96 4.83
CA VAL A 128 -8.08 9.25 5.47
C VAL A 128 -7.90 10.75 5.62
N LEU A 129 -8.22 11.53 4.59
CA LEU A 129 -8.19 12.98 4.70
C LEU A 129 -9.13 13.43 5.81
N SER A 130 -10.35 12.92 5.92
CA SER A 130 -11.27 13.30 7.01
C SER A 130 -10.81 12.99 8.45
N LEU A 131 -9.67 12.31 8.66
CA LEU A 131 -9.11 12.09 10.00
C LEU A 131 -8.48 13.37 10.56
N GLU A 132 -8.77 13.70 11.82
CA GLU A 132 -8.20 14.87 12.52
C GLU A 132 -6.67 14.86 12.53
N SER A 133 -6.04 13.69 12.70
CA SER A 133 -4.58 13.53 12.66
C SER A 133 -3.94 13.91 11.31
N GLN A 134 -4.74 14.05 10.25
CA GLN A 134 -4.31 14.42 8.91
C GLN A 134 -4.67 15.86 8.53
N HIS A 135 -5.38 16.61 9.38
CA HIS A 135 -5.81 17.98 9.05
C HIS A 135 -4.65 18.96 8.88
N HIS A 136 -3.62 18.84 9.71
CA HIS A 136 -2.48 19.76 9.74
C HIS A 136 -1.29 19.31 8.90
N LYS A 137 -1.40 18.15 8.23
CA LYS A 137 -0.33 17.58 7.44
C LYS A 137 -0.43 18.03 5.98
N PRO A 138 0.70 18.23 5.29
CA PRO A 138 0.67 18.46 3.86
C PRO A 138 0.06 17.26 3.14
N LEU A 139 -0.79 17.52 2.15
CA LEU A 139 -1.32 16.47 1.29
C LEU A 139 -0.18 15.91 0.44
N SER A 140 0.16 14.64 0.64
CA SER A 140 1.23 13.96 -0.13
C SER A 140 0.72 12.79 -0.96
N THR A 141 -0.51 12.31 -0.74
CA THR A 141 -1.03 11.09 -1.39
C THR A 141 -1.98 11.40 -2.54
N VAL A 142 -1.78 10.73 -3.68
CA VAL A 142 -2.69 10.79 -4.84
C VAL A 142 -2.76 9.45 -5.57
N PHE A 143 -3.89 9.17 -6.20
CA PHE A 143 -4.12 7.95 -6.97
C PHE A 143 -4.61 8.26 -8.38
N THR A 144 -4.08 7.58 -9.37
CA THR A 144 -4.58 7.61 -10.75
C THR A 144 -4.93 6.22 -11.26
N VAL A 145 -5.90 6.19 -12.15
CA VAL A 145 -6.12 5.03 -13.01
C VAL A 145 -5.18 5.12 -14.20
N GLY A 146 -4.51 4.02 -14.53
CA GLY A 146 -3.66 3.95 -15.71
C GLY A 146 -2.78 2.70 -15.76
N ASP A 147 -2.26 2.45 -16.96
CA ASP A 147 -1.28 1.40 -17.19
C ASP A 147 0.13 1.98 -17.04
N ILE A 148 0.90 1.43 -16.12
CA ILE A 148 2.27 1.87 -15.86
C ILE A 148 3.18 1.72 -17.09
N THR A 149 2.87 0.79 -18.00
CA THR A 149 3.63 0.56 -19.22
C THR A 149 3.48 1.70 -20.24
N THR A 150 2.45 2.54 -20.08
CA THR A 150 2.24 3.74 -20.91
C THR A 150 2.94 4.99 -20.37
N ALA A 151 3.50 4.92 -19.16
CA ALA A 151 4.33 6.00 -18.63
C ALA A 151 5.52 6.21 -19.56
N HIS A 152 5.89 7.47 -19.81
CA HIS A 152 7.10 7.73 -20.57
C HIS A 152 8.29 7.17 -19.77
N VAL A 153 8.98 6.21 -20.41
CA VAL A 153 10.00 5.28 -19.88
C VAL A 153 11.10 5.96 -19.04
N ARG A 154 11.25 7.29 -19.05
CA ARG A 154 12.27 7.97 -18.24
C ARG A 154 11.89 8.12 -16.76
N THR A 155 10.61 8.11 -16.38
CA THR A 155 10.21 8.53 -15.03
C THR A 155 10.32 7.42 -13.97
N ILE A 156 10.11 6.16 -14.35
CA ILE A 156 10.18 5.00 -13.45
C ILE A 156 11.59 4.41 -13.46
N PHE A 157 12.21 4.34 -14.64
CA PHE A 157 13.52 3.72 -14.83
C PHE A 157 14.68 4.60 -14.33
N THR A 158 14.42 5.85 -13.92
CA THR A 158 15.41 6.72 -13.28
C THR A 158 15.45 6.60 -11.77
N ARG A 159 14.53 5.85 -11.15
CA ARG A 159 14.50 5.67 -9.70
C ARG A 159 15.71 4.87 -9.22
N LYS A 160 16.29 5.32 -8.10
CA LYS A 160 17.50 4.73 -7.50
C LYS A 160 17.23 3.33 -6.91
N TYR A 161 16.03 3.15 -6.36
CA TYR A 161 15.62 1.93 -5.68
C TYR A 161 14.31 1.40 -6.27
N PHE A 162 14.20 0.07 -6.30
CA PHE A 162 13.02 -0.65 -6.77
C PHE A 162 12.68 -1.77 -5.78
N VAL A 163 11.39 -2.02 -5.56
CA VAL A 163 10.88 -3.00 -4.60
C VAL A 163 9.88 -3.90 -5.31
N SER A 164 9.99 -5.22 -5.12
CA SER A 164 9.08 -6.16 -5.76
C SER A 164 8.87 -7.43 -4.95
N PHE A 165 7.69 -8.02 -5.07
CA PHE A 165 7.40 -9.37 -4.58
C PHE A 165 7.73 -10.45 -5.64
N HIS A 166 8.14 -10.04 -6.84
CA HIS A 166 8.65 -10.95 -7.85
C HIS A 166 10.09 -11.33 -7.56
N SER A 167 10.45 -12.57 -7.90
CA SER A 167 11.81 -13.07 -7.71
C SER A 167 12.82 -12.30 -8.57
N PRO A 168 14.09 -12.21 -8.13
CA PRO A 168 15.15 -11.53 -8.87
C PRO A 168 15.27 -11.99 -10.32
N ARG A 169 15.13 -13.30 -10.58
CA ARG A 169 15.15 -13.87 -11.92
C ARG A 169 14.08 -13.26 -12.83
N LYS A 170 12.86 -13.05 -12.32
CA LYS A 170 11.78 -12.44 -13.11
C LYS A 170 12.05 -10.94 -13.36
N VAL A 171 12.55 -10.24 -12.34
CA VAL A 171 12.86 -8.80 -12.44
C VAL A 171 13.98 -8.51 -13.43
N VAL A 172 15.04 -9.32 -13.41
CA VAL A 172 16.19 -9.12 -14.31
C VAL A 172 15.93 -9.74 -15.68
N ASP A 173 15.63 -11.03 -15.75
CA ASP A 173 15.60 -11.76 -17.02
C ASP A 173 14.34 -11.47 -17.84
N VAL A 174 13.19 -11.28 -17.18
CA VAL A 174 11.89 -11.14 -17.87
C VAL A 174 11.52 -9.67 -18.04
N TYR A 175 11.68 -8.85 -17.01
CA TYR A 175 11.38 -7.42 -17.11
C TYR A 175 12.54 -6.58 -17.65
N GLY A 176 13.77 -7.13 -17.72
CA GLY A 176 14.92 -6.45 -18.30
C GLY A 176 15.45 -5.29 -17.45
N PHE A 177 15.17 -5.26 -16.14
CA PHE A 177 15.68 -4.20 -15.28
C PHE A 177 17.18 -4.39 -15.00
N SER A 178 17.97 -3.34 -15.24
CA SER A 178 19.37 -3.28 -14.82
C SER A 178 19.47 -2.89 -13.34
N VAL A 179 19.35 -3.90 -12.48
CA VAL A 179 19.32 -3.74 -11.03
C VAL A 179 20.10 -4.87 -10.35
N GLU A 180 20.62 -4.57 -9.17
CA GLU A 180 21.22 -5.55 -8.27
C GLU A 180 20.34 -5.73 -7.03
N ILE A 181 20.33 -6.92 -6.44
CA ILE A 181 19.59 -7.18 -5.21
C ILE A 181 20.39 -6.67 -4.01
N ILE A 182 19.75 -5.89 -3.14
CA ILE A 182 20.38 -5.37 -1.92
C ILE A 182 19.84 -6.03 -0.65
N GLY A 183 18.64 -6.63 -0.72
CA GLY A 183 18.14 -7.46 0.36
C GLY A 183 16.74 -7.99 0.13
N ARG A 184 16.20 -8.61 1.18
CA ARG A 184 14.87 -9.22 1.19
C ARG A 184 14.25 -9.19 2.58
N VAL A 185 12.93 -9.06 2.63
CA VAL A 185 12.13 -9.12 3.85
C VAL A 185 11.03 -10.16 3.67
N ALA A 186 10.93 -11.11 4.59
CA ALA A 186 9.82 -12.04 4.64
C ALA A 186 8.53 -11.28 4.99
N THR A 187 7.43 -11.55 4.32
CA THR A 187 6.16 -10.84 4.48
C THR A 187 5.00 -11.81 4.56
N SER A 188 3.88 -11.32 5.09
CA SER A 188 2.61 -12.03 5.14
C SER A 188 1.56 -11.20 4.42
N MET A 189 0.73 -11.87 3.64
CA MET A 189 -0.41 -11.27 2.95
C MET A 189 -1.71 -11.67 3.67
N ALA A 190 -2.68 -10.77 3.71
CA ALA A 190 -4.01 -11.06 4.23
C ALA A 190 -4.66 -12.18 3.42
N GLY A 191 -5.14 -13.22 4.11
CA GLY A 191 -5.79 -14.37 3.48
C GLY A 191 -4.83 -15.42 2.90
N SER A 192 -3.51 -15.24 3.04
CA SER A 192 -2.51 -16.21 2.57
C SER A 192 -1.82 -16.91 3.73
N SER A 193 -1.74 -18.24 3.67
CA SER A 193 -0.86 -19.05 4.52
C SER A 193 0.53 -19.26 3.91
N GLU A 194 0.71 -18.93 2.63
CA GLU A 194 2.02 -19.00 1.96
C GLU A 194 2.97 -17.91 2.48
N GLY A 195 4.26 -18.25 2.58
CA GLY A 195 5.30 -17.29 2.93
C GLY A 195 5.65 -16.43 1.72
N HIS A 196 5.53 -15.10 1.87
CA HIS A 196 5.84 -14.14 0.81
C HIS A 196 7.21 -13.50 1.05
N GLN A 197 7.91 -13.12 -0.02
CA GLN A 197 9.17 -12.39 0.09
C GLN A 197 9.09 -11.10 -0.72
N CYS A 198 9.44 -10.00 -0.07
CA CYS A 198 9.66 -8.71 -0.68
C CYS A 198 11.15 -8.54 -0.93
N TYR A 199 11.54 -8.22 -2.15
CA TYR A 199 12.91 -8.04 -2.59
C TYR A 199 13.18 -6.56 -2.86
N PHE A 200 14.38 -6.12 -2.50
CA PHE A 200 14.85 -4.76 -2.65
C PHE A 200 15.99 -4.74 -3.64
N TYR A 201 15.93 -3.77 -4.54
CA TYR A 201 16.85 -3.64 -5.64
C TYR A 201 17.41 -2.23 -5.70
N ARG A 202 18.69 -2.13 -6.05
CA ARG A 202 19.36 -0.87 -6.38
C ARG A 202 19.64 -0.85 -7.87
N ARG A 203 19.41 0.30 -8.52
CA ARG A 203 19.72 0.47 -9.94
C ARG A 203 21.24 0.43 -10.14
N VAL A 204 21.68 -0.32 -11.15
CA VAL A 204 23.06 -0.30 -11.61
C VAL A 204 23.19 0.85 -12.61
N VAL A 205 23.96 1.88 -12.24
CA VAL A 205 24.32 2.93 -13.21
C VAL A 205 25.30 2.29 -14.17
N ALA A 206 24.97 2.26 -15.46
CA ALA A 206 25.97 1.94 -16.47
C ALA A 206 27.06 3.01 -16.34
N THR A 207 28.23 2.62 -15.83
CA THR A 207 29.43 3.41 -16.00
C THR A 207 29.75 3.36 -17.48
N ASP A 208 29.42 4.43 -18.20
CA ASP A 208 29.77 4.64 -19.61
C ASP A 208 31.29 4.80 -19.74
N GLU A 209 32.07 3.77 -19.38
CA GLU A 209 33.53 3.72 -19.50
C GLU A 209 34.00 3.10 -20.83
N GLU A 210 33.21 3.24 -21.89
CA GLU A 210 33.70 3.07 -23.27
C GLU A 210 33.47 4.38 -24.05
N SER A 211 34.49 5.27 -24.02
CA SER A 211 34.97 6.20 -25.09
C SER A 211 33.94 6.92 -25.99
N GLU A 212 33.84 8.24 -26.24
CA GLU A 212 34.66 9.49 -26.25
C GLU A 212 33.71 10.62 -26.83
N PRO A 213 34.06 11.92 -27.01
CA PRO A 213 34.99 12.81 -26.32
C PRO A 213 34.26 13.98 -25.60
N GLU A 214 35.05 14.76 -24.86
CA GLU A 214 34.68 15.98 -24.13
C GLU A 214 33.75 16.95 -24.90
N SER A 215 32.62 17.29 -24.28
CA SER A 215 31.97 18.57 -24.54
C SER A 215 31.75 19.30 -23.21
N GLU A 216 32.45 20.43 -23.06
CA GLU A 216 32.26 21.40 -21.98
C GLU A 216 30.77 21.71 -21.76
N GLN A 217 30.23 21.42 -20.58
CA GLN A 217 29.02 22.09 -20.08
C GLN A 217 29.16 22.45 -18.60
N VAL A 218 29.50 23.72 -18.42
CA VAL A 218 28.99 24.71 -17.45
C VAL A 218 28.40 24.14 -16.15
N ALA A 219 29.12 24.39 -15.05
CA ALA A 219 28.67 24.17 -13.68
C ALA A 219 27.37 24.95 -13.39
N VAL A 220 26.25 24.24 -13.32
CA VAL A 220 24.99 24.78 -12.80
C VAL A 220 25.08 24.86 -11.28
N LYS A 221 25.12 26.10 -10.79
CA LYS A 221 25.06 26.46 -9.38
C LYS A 221 23.72 25.96 -8.80
N MET A 222 23.75 24.93 -7.97
CA MET A 222 22.59 24.42 -7.25
C MET A 222 22.15 25.46 -6.21
N SER A 223 21.01 26.12 -6.45
CA SER A 223 20.29 26.91 -5.43
C SER A 223 19.55 25.97 -4.46
N PRO A 224 19.21 26.43 -3.23
CA PRO A 224 18.47 25.62 -2.26
C PRO A 224 17.11 25.16 -2.82
N PRO A 225 16.66 23.94 -2.51
CA PRO A 225 15.43 23.38 -3.07
C PRO A 225 14.21 24.12 -2.49
N ASN A 226 13.56 24.91 -3.34
CA ASN A 226 12.24 25.44 -3.08
C ASN A 226 11.18 24.34 -3.31
N ASN A 227 10.33 24.17 -2.30
CA ASN A 227 9.11 23.38 -2.19
C ASN A 227 8.58 22.64 -3.44
N ALA A 228 8.46 21.32 -3.29
CA ALA A 228 7.51 20.41 -3.98
C ALA A 228 7.66 20.12 -5.48
N ASP A 229 8.69 20.60 -6.17
CA ASP A 229 8.90 20.16 -7.54
C ASP A 229 9.66 18.82 -7.56
N CYS A 230 8.93 17.75 -7.92
CA CYS A 230 9.51 16.54 -8.52
C CYS A 230 9.36 16.68 -10.05
N PRO A 231 10.22 17.49 -10.71
CA PRO A 231 9.99 17.96 -12.07
C PRO A 231 9.92 16.82 -13.11
N LEU A 232 10.52 15.67 -12.81
CA LEU A 232 10.46 14.50 -13.68
C LEU A 232 9.07 13.85 -13.71
N LEU A 233 8.30 13.90 -12.61
CA LEU A 233 6.94 13.36 -12.59
C LEU A 233 5.94 14.30 -13.23
N SER A 234 6.07 15.62 -13.03
CA SER A 234 5.07 16.58 -13.52
C SER A 234 5.00 16.65 -15.05
N ALA A 235 6.08 16.29 -15.75
CA ALA A 235 6.15 16.28 -17.20
C ALA A 235 5.41 15.10 -17.85
N ASP A 236 5.20 14.00 -17.13
CA ASP A 236 4.56 12.81 -17.67
C ASP A 236 3.03 12.92 -17.57
N PRO A 237 2.27 12.73 -18.67
CA PRO A 237 0.81 12.82 -18.68
C PRO A 237 0.13 11.94 -17.63
N LEU A 238 0.66 10.74 -17.36
CA LEU A 238 0.11 9.81 -16.38
C LEU A 238 0.13 10.38 -14.96
N PHE A 239 1.13 11.21 -14.67
CA PHE A 239 1.36 11.76 -13.33
C PHE A 239 0.84 13.19 -13.16
N SER A 240 0.92 13.99 -14.24
CA SER A 240 0.66 15.44 -14.28
C SER A 240 -0.62 15.87 -13.56
N ARG A 241 -1.76 15.20 -13.87
CA ARG A 241 -3.06 15.51 -13.26
C ARG A 241 -3.04 15.31 -11.75
N GLY A 242 -2.51 14.18 -11.28
CA GLY A 242 -2.42 13.89 -9.85
C GLY A 242 -1.50 14.85 -9.11
N ILE A 243 -0.36 15.21 -9.70
CA ILE A 243 0.56 16.21 -9.12
C ILE A 243 -0.12 17.60 -9.05
N GLY A 244 -0.90 17.97 -10.08
CA GLY A 244 -1.70 19.19 -10.05
C GLY A 244 -2.70 19.24 -8.89
N LEU A 245 -3.36 18.10 -8.58
CA LEU A 245 -4.27 18.00 -7.44
C LEU A 245 -3.55 18.17 -6.10
N LEU A 246 -2.32 17.63 -5.95
CA LEU A 246 -1.52 17.83 -4.75
C LEU A 246 -1.20 19.31 -4.51
N LYS A 247 -0.90 20.07 -5.58
CA LYS A 247 -0.64 21.52 -5.50
C LYS A 247 -1.86 22.33 -5.03
N GLY A 248 -3.07 21.85 -5.29
CA GLY A 248 -4.31 22.45 -4.80
C GLY A 248 -4.58 22.20 -3.30
N GLY A 249 -3.81 21.32 -2.67
CA GLY A 249 -3.97 20.97 -1.26
C GLY A 249 -5.21 20.12 -0.97
N ARG A 250 -5.46 19.95 0.33
CA ARG A 250 -6.49 19.06 0.89
C ARG A 250 -7.89 19.35 0.39
N ASP A 251 -8.34 20.61 0.48
CA ASP A 251 -9.72 20.97 0.15
C ASP A 251 -10.00 20.82 -1.34
N SER A 252 -9.03 21.17 -2.18
CA SER A 252 -9.12 20.95 -3.63
C SER A 252 -9.19 19.46 -3.97
N MET A 253 -8.43 18.61 -3.28
CA MET A 253 -8.50 17.16 -3.45
C MET A 253 -9.87 16.60 -3.04
N LEU A 254 -10.39 17.01 -1.88
CA LEU A 254 -11.72 16.59 -1.41
C LEU A 254 -12.82 17.02 -2.39
N LEU A 255 -12.79 18.27 -2.85
CA LEU A 255 -13.74 18.79 -3.83
C LEU A 255 -13.65 18.03 -5.15
N TRP A 256 -12.43 17.72 -5.61
CA TRP A 256 -12.23 16.91 -6.82
C TRP A 256 -12.81 15.50 -6.66
N ILE A 257 -12.57 14.82 -5.53
CA ILE A 257 -13.14 13.50 -5.24
C ILE A 257 -14.68 13.55 -5.23
N ASP A 258 -15.28 14.57 -4.60
CA ASP A 258 -16.73 14.73 -4.55
C ASP A 258 -17.34 15.00 -5.92
N ASN A 259 -16.70 15.85 -6.73
CA ASN A 259 -17.11 16.10 -8.11
C ASN A 259 -17.01 14.84 -8.97
N PHE A 260 -15.90 14.10 -8.84
CA PHE A 260 -15.69 12.84 -9.54
C PHE A 260 -16.83 11.85 -9.24
N PHE A 261 -17.10 11.57 -7.98
CA PHE A 261 -18.17 10.63 -7.62
C PHE A 261 -19.58 11.16 -7.92
N SER A 262 -19.77 12.48 -7.98
CA SER A 262 -21.03 13.06 -8.45
C SER A 262 -21.27 12.77 -9.93
N GLN A 263 -20.22 12.85 -10.76
CA GLN A 263 -20.27 12.51 -12.19
C GLN A 263 -20.44 11.00 -12.40
N VAL A 264 -19.61 10.17 -11.76
CA VAL A 264 -19.69 8.70 -11.87
C VAL A 264 -21.06 8.16 -11.42
N ASN A 265 -21.71 8.84 -10.49
CA ASN A 265 -23.05 8.46 -10.00
C ASN A 265 -24.20 9.29 -10.58
N ALA A 266 -23.95 10.10 -11.62
CA ALA A 266 -25.00 10.83 -12.31
C ALA A 266 -26.01 9.85 -12.92
N GLY A 267 -27.31 10.16 -12.81
CA GLY A 267 -28.40 9.30 -13.29
C GLY A 267 -28.63 8.01 -12.48
N ARG A 268 -27.82 7.71 -11.46
CA ARG A 268 -28.02 6.53 -10.60
C ARG A 268 -28.99 6.85 -9.45
N THR A 269 -29.93 5.96 -9.20
CA THR A 269 -30.84 6.04 -8.04
C THR A 269 -30.09 5.84 -6.72
N ARG A 270 -30.63 6.31 -5.60
CA ARG A 270 -30.05 6.09 -4.26
C ARG A 270 -29.82 4.60 -3.96
N ARG A 271 -30.73 3.75 -4.44
CA ARG A 271 -30.62 2.28 -4.35
C ARG A 271 -29.43 1.75 -5.15
N GLN A 272 -29.28 2.15 -6.42
CA GLN A 272 -28.14 1.75 -7.26
C GLN A 272 -26.80 2.24 -6.70
N LYS A 273 -26.76 3.46 -6.16
CA LYS A 273 -25.55 4.00 -5.49
C LYS A 273 -25.17 3.17 -4.26
N ARG A 274 -26.15 2.74 -3.48
CA ARG A 274 -25.95 1.87 -2.31
C ARG A 274 -25.47 0.49 -2.73
N GLU A 275 -26.12 -0.11 -3.72
CA GLU A 275 -25.72 -1.41 -4.27
C GLU A 275 -24.29 -1.39 -4.83
N LEU A 276 -23.84 -0.34 -5.50
CA LEU A 276 -22.45 -0.26 -5.98
C LEU A 276 -21.40 -0.15 -4.86
N ARG A 277 -21.76 0.52 -3.75
CA ARG A 277 -20.90 0.61 -2.55
C ARG A 277 -20.88 -0.68 -1.74
N GLU A 278 -22.01 -1.38 -1.69
CA GLU A 278 -22.21 -2.59 -0.89
C GLU A 278 -21.99 -3.87 -1.69
N ARG A 279 -21.81 -3.79 -3.02
CA ARG A 279 -21.54 -4.94 -3.87
C ARG A 279 -20.27 -5.61 -3.38
N PRO A 280 -20.36 -6.88 -2.94
CA PRO A 280 -19.17 -7.66 -2.67
C PRO A 280 -18.29 -7.63 -3.92
N MET A 281 -16.99 -7.43 -3.76
CA MET A 281 -16.03 -7.46 -4.86
C MET A 281 -16.19 -8.74 -5.72
N ASP A 282 -16.63 -9.85 -5.10
CA ASP A 282 -16.95 -11.14 -5.74
C ASP A 282 -18.06 -11.07 -6.79
N SER A 283 -18.87 -10.00 -6.81
CA SER A 283 -19.87 -9.77 -7.86
C SER A 283 -19.30 -9.14 -9.12
N TYR A 284 -18.10 -8.54 -9.03
CA TYR A 284 -17.38 -7.99 -10.18
C TYR A 284 -16.48 -9.03 -10.85
N TYR A 285 -16.13 -10.09 -10.11
CA TYR A 285 -15.31 -11.17 -10.59
C TYR A 285 -16.08 -12.49 -10.51
N PRO A 286 -16.51 -13.05 -11.65
CA PRO A 286 -17.06 -14.40 -11.65
C PRO A 286 -16.06 -15.32 -10.97
N THR A 287 -16.47 -15.97 -9.88
CA THR A 287 -15.60 -16.92 -9.19
C THR A 287 -15.23 -18.00 -10.20
N VAL A 288 -13.96 -18.10 -10.61
CA VAL A 288 -13.49 -19.19 -11.48
C VAL A 288 -13.37 -20.46 -10.63
N LYS A 289 -14.51 -20.95 -10.14
CA LYS A 289 -14.66 -22.28 -9.55
C LYS A 289 -14.90 -23.28 -10.69
N SER A 290 -13.89 -23.58 -11.50
CA SER A 290 -14.01 -24.73 -12.42
C SER A 290 -12.73 -25.28 -13.06
N TYR A 291 -11.56 -24.62 -13.03
CA TYR A 291 -10.41 -25.13 -13.80
C TYR A 291 -9.33 -25.89 -13.03
N VAL A 292 -9.35 -25.93 -11.70
CA VAL A 292 -8.32 -26.64 -10.91
C VAL A 292 -8.71 -28.09 -10.57
N VAL A 293 -9.96 -28.49 -10.80
CA VAL A 293 -10.41 -29.89 -10.59
C VAL A 293 -10.33 -30.72 -11.88
N ALA A 294 -10.15 -30.09 -13.05
CA ALA A 294 -10.14 -30.79 -14.34
C ALA A 294 -8.74 -31.16 -14.87
N THR A 295 -7.66 -30.64 -14.28
CA THR A 295 -6.28 -30.87 -14.76
C THR A 295 -5.48 -31.88 -13.92
N SER A 296 -6.05 -32.43 -12.85
CA SER A 296 -5.43 -33.51 -12.05
C SER A 296 -5.99 -34.91 -12.33
N SER A 297 -6.87 -35.06 -13.32
CA SER A 297 -7.47 -36.35 -13.68
C SER A 297 -7.32 -36.68 -15.17
N SER A 298 -6.08 -36.78 -15.65
CA SER A 298 -5.81 -37.50 -16.90
C SER A 298 -4.42 -38.13 -16.90
N SER A 299 -4.32 -39.32 -16.31
CA SER A 299 -3.51 -40.44 -16.82
C SER A 299 -3.91 -41.73 -16.09
N PRO A 300 -4.12 -42.85 -16.80
CA PRO A 300 -4.75 -44.05 -16.25
C PRO A 300 -3.69 -45.03 -15.71
N GLN A 301 -3.87 -45.51 -14.48
CA GLN A 301 -3.32 -46.81 -14.08
C GLN A 301 -4.39 -47.62 -13.37
N GLN A 302 -4.74 -48.73 -14.01
CA GLN A 302 -5.48 -49.84 -13.46
C GLN A 302 -4.76 -50.39 -12.23
N SER A 303 -5.47 -50.51 -11.11
CA SER A 303 -5.31 -51.66 -10.23
C SER A 303 -6.58 -51.84 -9.40
N GLU A 304 -7.28 -52.92 -9.67
CA GLU A 304 -8.38 -53.44 -8.86
C GLU A 304 -7.91 -53.70 -7.42
N SER A 305 -8.73 -53.36 -6.42
CA SER A 305 -9.29 -54.38 -5.52
C SER A 305 -10.15 -53.81 -4.37
N ARG A 306 -11.35 -54.39 -4.30
CA ARG A 306 -12.13 -54.80 -3.12
C ARG A 306 -12.65 -53.76 -2.11
N LYS A 307 -13.96 -53.51 -2.28
CA LYS A 307 -14.96 -53.30 -1.22
C LYS A 307 -14.77 -54.25 -0.03
N THR A 308 -14.79 -53.70 1.17
CA THR A 308 -15.32 -54.38 2.36
C THR A 308 -16.16 -53.42 3.21
N THR A 309 -17.47 -53.61 3.14
CA THR A 309 -18.47 -53.19 4.12
C THR A 309 -18.28 -54.00 5.41
N ARG A 310 -18.30 -53.37 6.59
CA ARG A 310 -18.58 -54.11 7.83
C ARG A 310 -19.41 -53.30 8.81
N SER A 311 -20.60 -53.86 9.03
CA SER A 311 -21.60 -53.59 10.06
C SER A 311 -21.05 -53.80 11.47
N THR A 312 -21.53 -53.01 12.44
CA THR A 312 -21.56 -53.38 13.86
C THR A 312 -22.96 -53.21 14.43
N LYS A 313 -23.36 -54.24 15.18
CA LYS A 313 -24.70 -54.57 15.66
C LYS A 313 -24.80 -54.19 17.15
N ARG A 314 -25.99 -53.76 17.58
CA ARG A 314 -26.44 -53.52 18.97
C ARG A 314 -26.37 -54.78 19.86
N LYS A 315 -26.22 -54.54 21.18
CA LYS A 315 -26.97 -55.07 22.36
C LYS A 315 -26.04 -55.09 23.59
N ASP A 316 -26.43 -54.85 24.84
CA ASP A 316 -27.72 -54.76 25.54
C ASP A 316 -27.52 -53.90 26.83
N GLN A 317 -28.63 -53.39 27.39
CA GLN A 317 -28.74 -52.71 28.69
C GLN A 317 -28.46 -53.65 29.90
N PRO A 318 -28.40 -53.13 31.15
CA PRO A 318 -29.64 -53.09 31.94
C PRO A 318 -29.92 -51.79 32.72
N SER A 319 -31.20 -51.67 33.02
CA SER A 319 -31.99 -50.70 33.79
C SER A 319 -31.54 -50.42 35.24
N THR A 320 -31.86 -49.23 35.76
CA THR A 320 -32.72 -49.07 36.98
C THR A 320 -33.14 -47.61 37.27
N THR A 321 -34.45 -47.43 37.48
CA THR A 321 -35.17 -46.47 38.38
C THR A 321 -35.02 -44.95 38.14
N VAL A 322 -36.05 -44.10 38.26
CA VAL A 322 -36.96 -43.86 39.40
C VAL A 322 -38.24 -43.13 38.91
N ASN A 323 -39.38 -43.50 39.51
CA ASN A 323 -40.70 -42.86 39.70
C ASN A 323 -41.35 -41.99 38.61
#